data_AF-A0A819YPH3-F1
#
_entry.id   AF-A0A819YPH3-F1
#
_cell.length_a   1.000
_cell.length_b   1.000
_cell.length_c   1.000
_cell.angle_alpha   90.00
_cell.angle_beta   90.00
_cell.angle_gamma   90.00
#
_symmetry.space_group_name_H-M   'P 1'
#
loop_
_entity.id
_entity.type
_entity.pdbx_description
1 polymer ?
#
loop_
_entity_poly.entity_id
_entity_poly.type
_entity_poly.pdbx_seq_one_letter_code
_entity_poly.pdbx_strand_id
1 'polypeptide(L)'
;LWPDWHYGVLLLYGSELAINHLILAENIKLGLANTLLDQFTTTNDPYDFEKNKPLHLHCWHTYKQFSKFLFKRGKYNDIHPRKFINDTSASGFAMRMALESRLMSSTDLKEQLMNAKNSSIL
;
A
#
# COMPACT_ATOMS: atom_id res chain seq x y z
N LEU A 1 3.82 -13.31 20.30
CA LEU A 1 2.99 -12.39 19.50
C LEU A 1 3.70 -12.17 18.19
N TRP A 2 3.04 -12.43 17.07
CA TRP A 2 3.54 -12.00 15.77
C TRP A 2 3.77 -10.47 15.80
N PRO A 3 4.65 -9.88 14.97
CA PRO A 3 5.06 -8.48 15.14
C PRO A 3 3.98 -7.50 14.63
N ASP A 4 3.30 -6.71 15.47
CA ASP A 4 1.98 -6.03 15.27
C ASP A 4 1.62 -5.49 13.86
N TRP A 5 2.60 -5.18 13.01
CA TRP A 5 2.37 -4.85 11.59
C TRP A 5 1.70 -5.98 10.78
N HIS A 6 1.79 -7.24 11.20
CA HIS A 6 1.13 -8.38 10.56
C HIS A 6 -0.37 -8.51 10.89
N TYR A 7 -0.87 -7.86 11.96
CA TYR A 7 -2.31 -7.73 12.14
C TYR A 7 -2.90 -7.07 10.89
N GLY A 8 -2.15 -6.16 10.29
CA GLY A 8 -2.48 -5.50 9.04
C GLY A 8 -2.61 -6.43 7.82
N VAL A 9 -2.15 -7.69 7.83
CA VAL A 9 -2.35 -8.63 6.71
C VAL A 9 -3.21 -9.84 7.09
N LEU A 10 -3.11 -10.35 8.32
CA LEU A 10 -4.02 -11.39 8.78
C LEU A 10 -5.44 -10.86 8.99
N LEU A 11 -5.61 -9.58 9.31
CA LEU A 11 -6.92 -8.92 9.28
C LEU A 11 -7.43 -8.82 7.84
N LEU A 12 -6.59 -8.41 6.89
CA LEU A 12 -7.01 -8.09 5.51
C LEU A 12 -7.92 -9.15 4.95
N TYR A 13 -7.59 -10.40 5.18
CA TYR A 13 -8.43 -11.47 4.70
C TYR A 13 -8.95 -12.32 5.84
N GLY A 14 -8.68 -11.97 7.10
CA GLY A 14 -8.86 -12.84 8.26
C GLY A 14 -10.28 -13.34 8.45
N SER A 15 -11.28 -12.57 8.04
CA SER A 15 -12.70 -12.85 8.23
C SER A 15 -13.31 -13.57 7.03
N GLU A 16 -12.95 -13.25 5.79
CA GLU A 16 -13.17 -14.13 4.63
C GLU A 16 -12.45 -15.47 4.83
N LEU A 17 -11.26 -15.44 5.41
CA LEU A 17 -10.50 -16.61 5.86
C LEU A 17 -11.17 -17.31 7.03
N ALA A 18 -11.86 -16.60 7.94
CA ALA A 18 -12.56 -17.21 9.06
C ALA A 18 -13.94 -17.77 8.66
N ILE A 19 -14.70 -17.11 7.80
CA ILE A 19 -16.07 -17.47 7.42
C ILE A 19 -16.08 -18.54 6.31
N ASN A 20 -15.16 -18.48 5.35
CA ASN A 20 -14.93 -19.61 4.42
C ASN A 20 -14.38 -20.85 5.15
N HIS A 21 -13.88 -20.69 6.38
CA HIS A 21 -13.32 -21.77 7.22
C HIS A 21 -14.32 -22.34 8.23
N LEU A 22 -15.14 -21.49 8.87
CA LEU A 22 -16.14 -21.89 9.86
C LEU A 22 -17.40 -22.52 9.23
N ILE A 23 -17.65 -22.28 7.94
CA ILE A 23 -18.80 -22.79 7.21
C ILE A 23 -18.25 -23.64 6.04
N LEU A 24 -18.32 -24.99 6.14
CA LEU A 24 -17.97 -25.93 5.06
C LEU A 24 -19.01 -25.85 3.92
N ALA A 25 -19.17 -24.66 3.36
CA ALA A 25 -20.14 -24.38 2.33
C ALA A 25 -19.58 -24.91 1.02
N GLU A 26 -20.04 -26.11 0.61
CA GLU A 26 -19.84 -26.61 -0.76
C GLU A 26 -20.40 -25.63 -1.83
N ASN A 27 -21.09 -24.54 -1.44
CA ASN A 27 -21.73 -23.57 -2.33
C ASN A 27 -21.52 -22.07 -2.03
N ILE A 28 -20.60 -21.65 -1.14
CA ILE A 28 -20.29 -20.21 -0.92
C ILE A 28 -18.81 -19.96 -1.18
N LYS A 29 -18.48 -19.55 -2.40
CA LYS A 29 -17.15 -19.04 -2.74
C LYS A 29 -17.17 -17.52 -2.66
N LEU A 30 -16.78 -16.95 -1.51
CA LEU A 30 -16.45 -15.53 -1.39
C LEU A 30 -15.12 -15.24 -2.11
N GLY A 31 -15.12 -15.37 -3.44
CA GLY A 31 -14.05 -14.84 -4.29
C GLY A 31 -14.28 -13.35 -4.45
N LEU A 32 -13.23 -12.53 -4.23
CA LEU A 32 -13.03 -11.12 -4.65
C LEU A 32 -12.21 -10.31 -3.63
N ALA A 33 -11.70 -10.91 -2.56
CA ALA A 33 -10.88 -10.19 -1.57
C ALA A 33 -9.65 -9.51 -2.23
N ASN A 34 -9.06 -10.17 -3.22
CA ASN A 34 -7.96 -9.64 -4.05
C ASN A 34 -8.32 -8.47 -4.97
N THR A 35 -9.60 -8.08 -5.09
CA THR A 35 -10.04 -6.90 -5.86
C THR A 35 -10.39 -5.70 -4.98
N LEU A 36 -10.53 -5.89 -3.67
CA LEU A 36 -11.02 -4.85 -2.74
C LEU A 36 -9.96 -4.33 -1.78
N LEU A 37 -8.92 -5.11 -1.49
CA LEU A 37 -8.03 -4.83 -0.37
C LEU A 37 -6.58 -4.58 -0.79
N ASP A 38 -6.15 -5.20 -1.88
CA ASP A 38 -4.84 -5.01 -2.47
C ASP A 38 -4.96 -4.33 -3.83
N GLN A 39 -4.25 -3.22 -4.02
CA GLN A 39 -3.97 -2.70 -5.35
C GLN A 39 -2.50 -2.93 -5.68
N PHE A 40 -2.24 -3.66 -6.76
CA PHE A 40 -0.87 -3.91 -7.18
C PHE A 40 -0.21 -2.62 -7.65
N THR A 41 0.99 -2.36 -7.14
CA THR A 41 1.82 -1.20 -7.54
C THR A 41 2.36 -1.29 -8.97
N THR A 42 2.00 -2.34 -9.71
CA THR A 42 2.33 -2.51 -11.12
C THR A 42 1.14 -2.33 -12.05
N THR A 43 -0.04 -2.02 -11.51
CA THR A 43 -1.20 -1.62 -12.31
C THR A 43 -1.04 -0.17 -12.74
N ASN A 44 -1.60 0.15 -13.90
CA ASN A 44 -1.76 1.54 -14.34
C ASN A 44 -3.10 2.12 -13.88
N ASP A 45 -3.89 1.32 -13.16
CA ASP A 45 -5.14 1.77 -12.59
C ASP A 45 -4.86 2.95 -11.66
N PRO A 46 -5.69 4.00 -11.70
CA PRO A 46 -5.57 5.11 -10.78
C PRO A 46 -5.55 4.60 -9.35
N TYR A 47 -4.64 5.15 -8.54
CA TYR A 47 -4.76 5.07 -7.10
C TYR A 47 -5.84 6.06 -6.68
N ASP A 48 -7.06 5.54 -6.60
CA ASP A 48 -8.25 6.31 -6.32
C ASP A 48 -8.78 5.91 -4.94
N PHE A 49 -8.45 6.74 -3.95
CA PHE A 49 -8.95 6.61 -2.58
C PHE A 49 -10.47 6.70 -2.48
N GLU A 50 -11.11 7.47 -3.37
CA GLU A 50 -12.55 7.75 -3.32
C GLU A 50 -13.37 6.63 -3.97
N LYS A 51 -12.85 5.99 -5.03
CA LYS A 51 -13.62 5.04 -5.85
C LYS A 51 -13.38 3.56 -5.55
N ASN A 52 -12.14 3.15 -5.27
CA ASN A 52 -11.79 1.73 -5.19
C ASN A 52 -11.49 1.25 -3.77
N LYS A 53 -11.20 2.16 -2.83
CA LYS A 53 -10.85 1.85 -1.42
C LYS A 53 -9.77 0.76 -1.20
N PRO A 54 -8.81 0.46 -2.11
CA PRO A 54 -7.80 -0.54 -1.80
C PRO A 54 -6.93 0.01 -0.67
N LEU A 55 -7.08 -0.60 0.50
CA LEU A 55 -6.45 -0.14 1.73
C LEU A 55 -4.94 -0.28 1.63
N HIS A 56 -4.45 -1.25 0.85
CA HIS A 56 -3.04 -1.57 0.78
C HIS A 56 -2.51 -1.57 -0.64
N LEU A 57 -1.40 -0.86 -0.80
CA LEU A 57 -0.57 -0.96 -1.99
C LEU A 57 0.25 -2.23 -1.89
N HIS A 58 -0.10 -3.18 -2.74
CA HIS A 58 0.57 -4.45 -2.79
C HIS A 58 1.79 -4.38 -3.69
N CYS A 59 2.95 -4.16 -3.07
CA CYS A 59 4.24 -4.25 -3.74
C CYS A 59 4.62 -5.72 -3.97
N TRP A 60 4.15 -6.32 -5.07
CA TRP A 60 4.49 -7.69 -5.44
C TRP A 60 6.00 -7.85 -5.70
N HIS A 61 6.47 -9.09 -5.74
CA HIS A 61 7.85 -9.41 -6.05
C HIS A 61 8.11 -9.26 -7.55
N THR A 62 8.40 -8.05 -7.97
CA THR A 62 8.56 -7.67 -9.38
C THR A 62 9.70 -6.68 -9.58
N TYR A 63 10.18 -6.56 -10.82
CA TYR A 63 11.08 -5.48 -11.27
C TYR A 63 10.36 -4.42 -12.09
N LYS A 64 9.05 -4.59 -12.32
CA LYS A 64 8.22 -3.52 -12.87
C LYS A 64 8.06 -2.40 -11.84
N GLN A 65 7.93 -1.18 -12.33
CA GLN A 65 7.67 -0.02 -11.46
C GLN A 65 6.26 -0.12 -10.85
N PHE A 66 6.04 0.16 -9.57
CA PHE A 66 7.01 0.41 -8.51
C PHE A 66 7.49 -0.91 -7.88
N SER A 67 8.81 -1.05 -7.71
CA SER A 67 9.44 -2.25 -7.15
C SER A 67 10.21 -1.96 -5.86
N LYS A 68 9.79 -2.62 -4.77
CA LYS A 68 10.50 -2.59 -3.48
C LYS A 68 11.95 -3.09 -3.57
N PHE A 69 12.26 -3.96 -4.54
CA PHE A 69 13.61 -4.47 -4.76
C PHE A 69 14.50 -3.46 -5.47
N LEU A 70 13.99 -2.81 -6.51
CA LEU A 70 14.72 -1.76 -7.20
C LEU A 70 14.94 -0.56 -6.27
N PHE A 71 13.93 -0.22 -5.46
CA PHE A 71 14.06 0.78 -4.42
C PHE A 71 15.17 0.43 -3.41
N LYS A 72 15.15 -0.77 -2.83
CA LYS A 72 16.18 -1.24 -1.89
C LYS A 72 17.59 -1.26 -2.50
N ARG A 73 17.71 -1.53 -3.80
CA ARG A 73 18.98 -1.53 -4.54
C ARG A 73 19.45 -0.13 -4.96
N GLY A 74 18.72 0.91 -4.58
CA GLY A 74 19.04 2.28 -4.95
C GLY A 74 18.88 2.59 -6.44
N LYS A 75 18.15 1.75 -7.20
CA LYS A 75 17.95 1.97 -8.64
C LYS A 75 17.07 3.17 -8.96
N TYR A 76 16.46 3.78 -7.94
CA TYR A 76 15.68 5.00 -8.04
C TYR A 76 16.39 6.21 -7.39
N ASN A 77 17.68 6.11 -7.02
CA ASN A 77 18.43 7.17 -6.34
C ASN A 77 18.46 8.50 -7.09
N ASP A 78 18.53 8.42 -8.41
CA ASP A 78 18.69 9.60 -9.26
C ASP A 78 17.33 10.16 -9.72
N ILE A 79 16.22 9.65 -9.16
CA ILE A 79 14.87 10.04 -9.53
C ILE A 79 14.30 10.93 -8.44
N HIS A 80 13.91 12.16 -8.81
CA HIS A 80 13.28 13.10 -7.90
C HIS A 80 11.76 12.83 -7.76
N PRO A 81 11.17 12.86 -6.54
CA PRO A 81 9.76 12.52 -6.33
C PRO A 81 8.78 13.39 -7.13
N ARG A 82 9.10 14.66 -7.38
CA ARG A 82 8.28 15.57 -8.21
C ARG A 82 7.97 15.04 -9.62
N LYS A 83 8.77 14.11 -10.15
CA LYS A 83 8.49 13.45 -11.44
C LYS A 83 7.12 12.75 -11.46
N PHE A 84 6.62 12.33 -10.30
CA PHE A 84 5.37 11.59 -10.14
C PHE A 84 4.25 12.42 -9.50
N ILE A 85 4.39 13.75 -9.41
CA ILE A 85 3.39 14.60 -8.73
C ILE A 85 2.01 14.57 -9.40
N ASN A 86 1.99 14.40 -10.73
CA ASN A 86 0.78 14.30 -11.54
C ASN A 86 0.48 12.85 -11.96
N ASP A 87 1.27 11.87 -11.52
CA ASP A 87 1.04 10.47 -11.83
C ASP A 87 0.02 9.91 -10.84
N THR A 88 -1.18 9.67 -11.34
CA THR A 88 -2.30 9.18 -10.53
C THR A 88 -2.33 7.67 -10.42
N SER A 89 -1.40 6.93 -11.03
CA SER A 89 -1.38 5.46 -10.95
C SER A 89 -0.90 4.96 -9.59
N ALA A 90 -1.31 3.75 -9.19
CA ALA A 90 -0.75 3.09 -7.99
C ALA A 90 0.77 2.93 -8.04
N SER A 91 1.31 2.74 -9.25
CA SER A 91 2.75 2.69 -9.50
C SER A 91 3.44 4.03 -9.21
N GLY A 92 2.90 5.11 -9.78
CA GLY A 92 3.42 6.46 -9.58
C GLY A 92 3.33 6.93 -8.14
N PHE A 93 2.18 6.69 -7.50
CA PHE A 93 1.96 7.02 -6.11
C PHE A 93 2.93 6.27 -5.18
N ALA A 94 3.07 4.95 -5.33
CA ALA A 94 4.02 4.15 -4.54
C ALA A 94 5.47 4.60 -4.76
N MET A 95 5.83 4.92 -6.00
CA MET A 95 7.14 5.47 -6.33
C MET A 95 7.39 6.80 -5.63
N ARG A 96 6.43 7.71 -5.68
CA ARG A 96 6.53 9.02 -5.05
C ARG A 96 6.76 8.90 -3.55
N MET A 97 5.93 8.11 -2.84
CA MET A 97 6.09 7.89 -1.40
C MET A 97 7.46 7.33 -1.04
N ALA A 98 7.94 6.36 -1.81
CA ALA A 98 9.23 5.74 -1.56
C ALA A 98 10.38 6.75 -1.74
N LEU A 99 10.32 7.59 -2.78
CA LEU A 99 11.32 8.64 -3.01
C LEU A 99 11.26 9.74 -1.95
N GLU A 100 10.07 10.18 -1.55
CA GLU A 100 9.88 11.18 -0.48
C GLU A 100 10.42 10.67 0.86
N SER A 101 10.17 9.40 1.21
CA SER A 101 10.65 8.82 2.48
C SER A 101 12.18 8.81 2.61
N ARG A 102 12.91 8.93 1.50
CA ARG A 102 14.37 9.04 1.51
C ARG A 102 14.89 10.45 1.69
N LEU A 103 14.11 11.44 1.26
CA LEU A 103 14.44 12.85 1.44
C LEU A 103 14.02 13.34 2.83
N MET A 104 13.13 12.60 3.49
CA MET A 104 12.61 12.92 4.81
C MET A 104 13.58 12.48 5.91
N SER A 105 14.01 13.40 6.77
CA SER A 105 14.73 13.03 7.98
C SER A 105 13.78 12.40 9.01
N SER A 106 14.33 11.70 10.00
CA SER A 106 13.53 11.16 11.11
C SER A 106 12.80 12.25 11.90
N THR A 107 13.38 13.45 11.97
CA THR A 107 12.76 14.63 12.58
C THR A 107 11.58 15.11 11.74
N ASP A 108 11.76 15.23 10.42
CA ASP A 108 10.70 15.65 9.50
C ASP A 108 9.53 14.66 9.51
N LEU A 109 9.82 13.35 9.52
CA LEU A 109 8.81 12.31 9.62
C LEU A 109 8.04 12.40 10.94
N LYS A 110 8.75 12.59 12.06
CA LYS A 110 8.11 12.74 13.37
C LYS A 110 7.20 13.97 13.39
N GLU A 111 7.66 15.11 12.85
CA GLU A 111 6.86 16.33 12.78
C GLU A 111 5.62 16.14 11.90
N GLN A 112 5.78 15.52 10.73
CA GLN A 112 4.64 15.20 9.84
C GLN A 112 3.62 14.28 10.51
N LEU A 113 4.06 13.23 11.21
CA LEU A 113 3.18 12.32 11.93
C LEU A 113 2.44 13.03 13.07
N MET A 114 3.12 13.92 13.80
CA MET A 114 2.49 14.73 14.86
C MET A 114 1.48 15.72 14.29
N ASN A 115 1.81 16.38 13.18
CA ASN A 115 0.93 17.31 12.49
C ASN A 115 -0.29 16.60 11.90
N ALA A 116 -0.13 15.44 11.25
CA ALA A 116 -1.24 14.63 10.74
C ALA A 116 -2.18 14.19 11.87
N LYS A 117 -1.63 13.80 13.03
CA LYS A 117 -2.41 13.47 14.22
C LYS A 117 -3.20 14.67 14.76
N ASN A 118 -2.63 15.87 14.74
CA ASN A 118 -3.27 17.09 15.23
C ASN A 118 -4.30 17.67 14.24
N SER A 119 -4.04 17.58 12.94
CA SER A 119 -4.95 18.04 11.88
C SER A 119 -6.19 17.16 11.73
N SER A 120 -6.19 15.96 12.32
CA SER A 120 -7.34 15.04 12.36
C SER A 120 -8.30 15.33 13.53
N ILE A 121 -8.10 16.44 14.27
CA ILE A 121 -8.86 16.83 15.49
C ILE A 121 -9.78 18.05 15.23
N LEU A 122 -9.94 18.50 13.98
CA LEU A 122 -10.99 19.43 13.53
C LEU A 122 -11.86 18.74 12.47
#